data_AF-F0FBB7-F1
#
_entry.id   AF-F0FBB7-F1
#
_cell.length_a   1.000
_cell.length_b   1.000
_cell.length_c   1.000
_cell.angle_alpha   90.00
_cell.angle_beta   90.00
_cell.angle_gamma   90.00
#
_symmetry.space_group_name_H-M   'P 1'
#
loop_
_entity.id
_entity.type
_entity.pdbx_description
1 polymer ?
#
loop_
_entity_poly.entity_id
_entity_poly.type
_entity_poly.pdbx_seq_one_letter_code
_entity_poly.pdbx_strand_id
1 'polypeptide(L)'
;PIPVIYQSGYLTIKGYDPEFGEYRLGFPNKEVEEGFTRFLLPFYMGAERSTPFSVANFVRSLRAGRPDDFMRLMAAMLSDTDYRIVGDSELYFQNAFYLVSKMLGFYTQVERVTSDGRMDMVIGTHGYLYIIEFKLDGSADAALRQIDGKDYAAPFAVDGRKLYRIGVNFSLDRRCIEEWKIGE
;
A
#
# COMPACT_ATOMS: atom_id res chain seq x y z
N PRO A 1 -1.56 -9.24 27.30
CA PRO A 1 -0.59 -8.20 26.87
C PRO A 1 -1.00 -6.77 27.28
N ILE A 2 -2.26 -6.37 27.04
CA ILE A 2 -2.75 -4.99 27.29
C ILE A 2 -2.48 -4.48 28.73
N PRO A 3 -2.69 -5.26 29.80
CA PRO A 3 -2.39 -4.79 31.17
C PRO A 3 -0.92 -4.41 31.39
N VAL A 4 0.01 -5.14 30.78
CA VAL A 4 1.46 -4.88 30.87
C VAL A 4 1.83 -3.61 30.11
N ILE A 5 1.24 -3.39 28.92
CA ILE A 5 1.47 -2.20 28.10
C ILE A 5 0.92 -0.94 28.81
N TYR A 6 -0.21 -1.07 29.50
CA TYR A 6 -0.76 0.00 30.33
C TYR A 6 0.09 0.28 31.58
N GLN A 7 0.46 -0.74 32.35
CA GLN A 7 1.25 -0.58 33.59
C GLN A 7 2.67 -0.06 33.34
N SER A 8 3.25 -0.36 32.17
CA SER A 8 4.56 0.15 31.76
C SER A 8 4.52 1.57 31.18
N GLY A 9 3.33 2.18 31.04
CA GLY A 9 3.17 3.57 30.62
C GLY A 9 3.13 3.80 29.11
N TYR A 10 3.12 2.74 28.29
CA TYR A 10 2.93 2.86 26.83
C TYR A 10 1.52 3.30 26.48
N LEU A 11 0.52 2.89 27.27
CA LEU A 11 -0.84 3.38 27.16
C LEU A 11 -1.23 4.17 28.40
N THR A 12 -1.99 5.23 28.20
CA THR A 12 -2.59 6.05 29.25
C THR A 12 -4.08 6.24 29.00
N ILE A 13 -4.82 6.66 30.03
CA ILE A 13 -6.25 6.95 29.90
C ILE A 13 -6.42 8.21 29.06
N LYS A 14 -7.22 8.11 28.01
CA LYS A 14 -7.65 9.21 27.14
C LYS A 14 -9.10 9.61 27.37
N GLY A 15 -9.88 8.76 28.03
CA GLY A 15 -11.26 9.06 28.39
C GLY A 15 -11.85 7.97 29.27
N TYR A 16 -12.97 8.29 29.90
CA TYR A 16 -13.77 7.36 30.69
C TYR A 16 -15.22 7.50 30.27
N ASP A 17 -15.84 6.37 29.97
CA ASP A 17 -17.26 6.27 29.68
C ASP A 17 -17.98 5.83 30.96
N PRO A 18 -18.70 6.73 31.66
CA PRO A 18 -19.38 6.42 32.91
C PRO A 18 -20.64 5.57 32.72
N GLU A 19 -21.21 5.52 31.51
CA GLU A 19 -22.41 4.72 31.22
C GLU A 19 -22.08 3.22 31.19
N PHE A 20 -20.92 2.89 30.63
CA PHE A 20 -20.45 1.50 30.51
C PHE A 20 -19.32 1.14 31.49
N GLY A 21 -18.80 2.12 32.24
CA GLY A 21 -17.68 1.93 33.17
C GLY A 21 -16.36 1.64 32.47
N GLU A 22 -16.19 2.11 31.23
CA GLU A 22 -15.06 1.74 30.37
C GLU A 22 -14.02 2.85 30.28
N TYR A 23 -12.75 2.46 30.34
CA TYR A 23 -11.63 3.38 30.11
C TYR A 23 -11.14 3.26 28.68
N ARG A 24 -11.07 4.41 27.99
CA ARG A 24 -10.43 4.51 26.69
C ARG A 24 -8.94 4.74 26.88
N LEU A 25 -8.13 3.83 26.35
CA LEU A 25 -6.68 3.92 26.42
C LEU A 25 -6.10 4.43 25.09
N GLY A 26 -4.95 5.11 25.16
CA GLY A 26 -4.19 5.54 23.99
C GLY A 26 -2.78 5.98 24.37
N PHE A 27 -1.92 6.25 23.38
CA PHE A 27 -0.53 6.64 23.63
C PHE A 27 -0.44 8.03 24.28
N PRO A 28 0.44 8.23 25.27
CA PRO A 28 0.56 9.51 25.97
C PRO A 28 1.01 10.63 25.03
N ASN A 29 1.91 10.32 24.09
CA ASN A 29 2.45 11.23 23.09
C ASN A 29 2.94 10.44 21.86
N LYS A 30 3.36 11.18 20.83
CA LYS A 30 3.80 10.62 19.56
C LYS A 30 5.13 9.85 19.64
N GLU A 31 6.06 10.27 20.48
CA GLU A 31 7.34 9.57 20.66
C GLU A 31 7.14 8.16 21.25
N VAL A 32 6.25 8.04 22.23
CA VAL A 32 5.92 6.75 22.86
C VAL A 32 5.15 5.85 21.89
N GLU A 33 4.26 6.41 21.08
CA GLU A 33 3.57 5.69 20.00
C GLU A 33 4.54 5.16 18.95
N GLU A 34 5.46 6.00 18.47
CA GLU A 34 6.48 5.62 17.50
C GLU A 34 7.45 4.58 18.07
N GLY A 35 7.91 4.78 19.31
CA GLY A 35 8.80 3.85 20.01
C GLY A 35 8.14 2.50 20.24
N PHE A 36 6.89 2.48 20.71
CA PHE A 36 6.12 1.25 20.86
C PHE A 36 5.96 0.52 19.53
N THR A 37 5.54 1.22 18.48
CA THR A 37 5.26 0.65 17.17
C THR A 37 6.53 0.11 16.51
N ARG A 38 7.65 0.82 16.65
CA ARG A 38 8.92 0.46 16.01
C ARG A 38 9.68 -0.64 16.74
N PHE A 39 9.63 -0.63 18.07
CA PHE A 39 10.49 -1.49 18.88
C PHE A 39 9.73 -2.58 19.63
N LEU A 40 8.55 -2.31 20.20
CA LEU A 40 7.87 -3.28 21.08
C LEU A 40 6.76 -4.09 20.42
N LEU A 41 5.98 -3.45 19.55
CA LEU A 41 4.90 -4.11 18.81
C LEU A 41 5.39 -5.35 18.04
N PRO A 42 6.57 -5.36 17.38
CA PRO A 42 7.10 -6.56 16.75
C PRO A 42 7.24 -7.74 17.74
N PHE A 43 7.78 -7.51 18.94
CA PHE A 43 7.95 -8.58 19.93
C PHE A 43 6.62 -9.12 20.46
N TYR A 44 5.61 -8.26 20.66
CA TYR A 44 4.28 -8.70 21.09
C TYR A 44 3.50 -9.45 20.01
N MET A 45 3.77 -9.16 18.73
CA MET A 45 3.17 -9.89 17.61
C MET A 45 3.91 -11.21 17.28
N GLY A 46 4.92 -11.60 18.08
CA GLY A 46 5.71 -12.81 17.83
C GLY A 46 6.70 -12.67 16.65
N ALA A 47 7.20 -11.46 16.40
CA ALA A 47 8.09 -11.15 15.29
C ALA A 47 9.57 -11.52 15.54
N GLU A 48 9.83 -12.74 16.04
CA GLU A 48 11.00 -13.46 15.51
C GLU A 48 10.79 -13.82 14.03
N ARG A 49 9.56 -13.74 13.54
CA ARG A 49 9.29 -13.62 12.11
C ARG A 49 9.16 -12.14 11.76
N SER A 50 10.27 -11.55 11.33
CA SER A 50 10.24 -10.48 10.32
C SER A 50 9.32 -10.95 9.20
N THR A 51 8.04 -10.59 9.24
CA THR A 51 7.21 -10.73 8.06
C THR A 51 7.84 -9.79 7.02
N PRO A 52 8.20 -10.28 5.82
CA PRO A 52 8.74 -9.43 4.75
C PRO A 52 7.85 -8.20 4.47
N PHE A 53 6.58 -8.30 4.85
CA PHE A 53 5.48 -7.35 4.72
C PHE A 53 5.40 -6.25 5.77
N SER A 54 6.50 -5.88 6.43
CA SER A 54 6.48 -4.67 7.25
C SER A 54 6.04 -3.47 6.40
N VAL A 55 4.98 -2.77 6.83
CA VAL A 55 4.49 -1.50 6.28
C VAL A 55 5.65 -0.53 5.98
N ALA A 56 6.66 -0.52 6.85
CA ALA A 56 7.85 0.30 6.69
C ALA A 56 8.67 -0.02 5.42
N ASN A 57 8.71 -1.29 5.00
CA ASN A 57 9.42 -1.71 3.79
C ASN A 57 8.73 -1.18 2.53
N PHE A 58 7.40 -1.32 2.43
CA PHE A 58 6.62 -0.74 1.32
C PHE A 58 6.80 0.78 1.28
N VAL A 59 6.68 1.43 2.44
CA VAL A 59 6.81 2.89 2.52
C VAL A 59 8.20 3.35 2.08
N ARG A 60 9.24 2.66 2.55
CA ARG A 60 10.62 2.96 2.21
C ARG A 60 10.91 2.75 0.73
N SER A 61 10.39 1.70 0.10
CA SER A 61 10.60 1.43 -1.33
C SER A 61 10.06 2.56 -2.20
N LEU A 62 8.81 3.01 -1.96
CA LEU A 62 8.21 4.10 -2.71
C LEU A 62 8.83 5.47 -2.39
N ARG A 63 9.19 5.75 -1.13
CA ARG A 63 9.87 7.03 -0.80
C ARG A 63 11.29 7.13 -1.33
N ALA A 64 11.95 6.00 -1.60
CA ALA A 64 13.31 5.94 -2.11
C ALA A 64 13.39 5.79 -3.64
N GLY A 65 12.27 5.88 -4.37
CA GLY A 65 12.31 5.74 -5.83
C GLY A 65 12.60 4.31 -6.30
N ARG A 66 12.21 3.29 -5.53
CA ARG A 66 12.45 1.87 -5.84
C ARG A 66 11.14 1.13 -6.12
N PRO A 67 10.49 1.39 -7.27
CA PRO A 67 9.22 0.75 -7.63
C PRO A 67 9.33 -0.77 -7.77
N ASP A 68 10.48 -1.30 -8.22
CA ASP A 68 10.66 -2.74 -8.35
C ASP A 68 10.63 -3.46 -6.99
N ASP A 69 11.29 -2.89 -5.97
CA ASP A 69 11.23 -3.40 -4.59
C ASP A 69 9.79 -3.38 -4.04
N PHE A 70 9.02 -2.34 -4.36
CA PHE A 70 7.61 -2.26 -3.99
C PHE A 70 6.78 -3.36 -4.67
N MET A 71 6.97 -3.58 -5.98
CA MET A 71 6.25 -4.61 -6.72
C MET A 71 6.57 -6.02 -6.24
N ARG A 72 7.83 -6.31 -5.87
CA ARG A 72 8.21 -7.59 -5.26
C ARG A 72 7.50 -7.83 -3.93
N LEU A 73 7.38 -6.80 -3.09
CA LEU A 73 6.64 -6.88 -1.83
C LEU A 73 5.14 -7.12 -2.07
N MET A 74 4.55 -6.45 -3.06
CA MET A 74 3.14 -6.65 -3.46
C MET A 74 2.91 -8.07 -4.00
N ALA A 75 3.80 -8.57 -4.86
CA ALA A 75 3.72 -9.91 -5.42
C ALA A 75 3.79 -10.98 -4.34
N ALA A 76 4.76 -10.85 -3.42
CA ALA A 76 4.90 -11.75 -2.29
C ALA A 76 3.66 -11.73 -1.37
N MET A 77 3.07 -10.55 -1.14
CA MET A 77 1.91 -10.40 -0.25
C MET A 77 0.65 -11.06 -0.84
N LEU A 78 0.47 -10.91 -2.15
CA LEU A 78 -0.67 -11.50 -2.88
C LEU A 78 -0.49 -13.00 -3.13
N SER A 79 0.75 -13.51 -3.15
CA SER A 79 1.01 -14.94 -3.27
C SER A 79 0.76 -15.74 -1.98
N ASP A 80 0.79 -15.10 -0.81
CA ASP A 80 0.64 -15.73 0.51
C ASP A 80 -0.83 -15.82 0.97
N THR A 81 -1.76 -15.27 0.20
CA THR A 81 -3.18 -15.27 0.55
C THR A 81 -3.89 -16.52 0.01
N ASP A 82 -4.25 -17.43 0.91
CA ASP A 82 -5.23 -18.55 0.73
C ASP A 82 -6.67 -18.06 0.41
N TYR A 83 -6.81 -16.81 -0.04
CA TYR A 83 -8.10 -16.19 -0.28
C TYR A 83 -8.68 -16.76 -1.58
N ARG A 84 -9.79 -17.49 -1.45
CA ARG A 84 -10.61 -17.88 -2.59
C ARG A 84 -11.15 -16.60 -3.22
N ILE A 85 -10.51 -16.13 -4.28
CA ILE A 85 -11.02 -15.03 -5.11
C ILE A 85 -12.40 -15.46 -5.62
N VAL A 86 -13.44 -14.81 -5.13
CA VAL A 86 -14.81 -14.98 -5.62
C VAL A 86 -15.04 -13.89 -6.66
N GLY A 87 -14.94 -14.26 -7.95
CA GLY A 87 -15.28 -13.40 -9.09
C GLY A 87 -14.13 -13.11 -10.05
N ASP A 88 -14.47 -12.95 -11.33
CA ASP A 88 -13.56 -12.72 -12.48
C ASP A 88 -12.93 -11.30 -12.54
N SER A 89 -12.94 -10.52 -11.47
CA SER A 89 -12.77 -9.07 -11.64
C SER A 89 -11.36 -8.59 -11.35
N GLU A 90 -10.70 -8.04 -12.37
CA GLU A 90 -9.57 -7.11 -12.30
C GLU A 90 -9.72 -6.07 -11.17
N LEU A 91 -10.98 -5.66 -10.91
CA LEU A 91 -11.40 -4.78 -9.82
C LEU A 91 -10.98 -5.27 -8.42
N TYR A 92 -10.93 -6.59 -8.17
CA TYR A 92 -10.47 -7.12 -6.88
C TYR A 92 -9.00 -6.77 -6.64
N PHE A 93 -8.16 -6.98 -7.65
CA PHE A 93 -6.74 -6.69 -7.54
C PHE A 93 -6.47 -5.18 -7.44
N GLN A 94 -7.20 -4.39 -8.22
CA GLN A 94 -7.20 -2.93 -8.09
C GLN A 94 -7.58 -2.51 -6.66
N ASN A 95 -8.62 -3.11 -6.08
CA ASN A 95 -9.05 -2.84 -4.71
C ASN A 95 -8.00 -3.27 -3.67
N ALA A 96 -7.33 -4.41 -3.85
CA ALA A 96 -6.26 -4.86 -2.96
C ALA A 96 -5.08 -3.87 -2.96
N PHE A 97 -4.64 -3.45 -4.13
CA PHE A 97 -3.60 -2.41 -4.28
C PHE A 97 -4.03 -1.08 -3.66
N TYR A 98 -5.28 -0.67 -3.88
CA TYR A 98 -5.85 0.55 -3.30
C TYR A 98 -5.86 0.50 -1.77
N LEU A 99 -6.40 -0.57 -1.17
CA LEU A 99 -6.50 -0.73 0.28
C LEU A 99 -5.13 -0.72 0.93
N VAL A 100 -4.17 -1.47 0.38
CA VAL A 100 -2.79 -1.49 0.87
C VAL A 100 -2.21 -0.09 0.83
N SER A 101 -2.29 0.58 -0.32
CA SER A 101 -1.71 1.90 -0.49
C SER A 101 -2.34 2.97 0.41
N LYS A 102 -3.65 2.85 0.69
CA LYS A 102 -4.37 3.68 1.66
C LYS A 102 -3.92 3.41 3.09
N MET A 103 -3.77 2.14 3.49
CA MET A 103 -3.25 1.74 4.81
C MET A 103 -1.81 2.22 5.03
N LEU A 104 -1.00 2.29 3.98
CA LEU A 104 0.38 2.80 4.03
C LEU A 104 0.46 4.34 4.17
N GLY A 105 -0.67 5.05 4.18
CA GLY A 105 -0.73 6.51 4.35
C GLY A 105 -0.19 7.30 3.16
N PHE A 106 -0.10 6.68 1.99
CA PHE A 106 0.24 7.41 0.77
C PHE A 106 -0.94 8.24 0.29
N TYR A 107 -0.64 9.41 -0.31
CA TYR A 107 -1.62 10.12 -1.12
C TYR A 107 -1.88 9.28 -2.36
N THR A 108 -2.86 8.38 -2.27
CA THR A 108 -3.39 7.67 -3.43
C THR A 108 -4.55 8.45 -4.01
N GLN A 109 -4.35 9.01 -5.19
CA GLN A 109 -5.47 9.44 -6.02
C GLN A 109 -5.88 8.22 -6.83
N VAL A 110 -6.85 7.49 -6.30
CA VAL A 110 -7.56 6.46 -7.06
C VAL A 110 -8.84 7.12 -7.54
N GLU A 111 -9.10 6.99 -8.85
CA GLU A 111 -10.19 7.66 -9.58
C GLU A 111 -10.01 9.16 -9.84
N ARG A 112 -8.88 9.60 -10.41
CA ARG A 112 -8.98 10.72 -11.35
C ARG A 112 -9.63 10.21 -12.62
N VAL A 113 -10.93 10.43 -12.75
CA VAL A 113 -11.58 10.49 -14.06
C VAL A 113 -10.91 11.66 -14.79
N THR A 114 -9.97 11.36 -15.69
CA THR A 114 -9.47 12.35 -16.63
C THR A 114 -10.40 12.40 -17.83
N SER A 115 -10.41 13.52 -18.55
CA SER A 115 -11.27 13.74 -19.72
C SER A 115 -11.17 12.65 -20.81
N ASP A 116 -10.09 11.86 -20.81
CA ASP A 116 -9.77 10.87 -21.85
C ASP A 116 -9.61 9.41 -21.36
N GLY A 117 -9.77 9.16 -20.05
CA GLY A 117 -9.66 7.80 -19.47
C GLY A 117 -9.55 7.77 -17.94
N ARG A 118 -9.79 6.59 -17.35
CA ARG A 118 -9.60 6.33 -15.92
C ARG A 118 -8.23 5.68 -15.72
N MET A 119 -7.36 6.34 -14.96
CA MET A 119 -6.14 5.69 -14.45
C MET A 119 -6.55 4.74 -13.33
N ASP A 120 -6.04 3.52 -13.35
CA ASP A 120 -6.37 2.58 -12.28
C ASP A 120 -5.82 3.05 -10.93
N MET A 121 -4.57 3.54 -10.88
CA MET A 121 -3.98 3.98 -9.63
C MET A 121 -2.81 4.97 -9.80
N VAL A 122 -2.80 6.01 -8.97
CA VAL A 122 -1.66 6.94 -8.84
C VAL A 122 -1.20 7.03 -7.39
N ILE A 123 0.09 6.79 -7.14
CA ILE A 123 0.73 6.99 -5.82
C ILE A 123 1.65 8.21 -5.87
N GLY A 124 1.45 9.14 -4.94
CA GLY A 124 2.35 10.28 -4.74
C GLY A 124 3.19 10.16 -3.47
N THR A 125 4.49 10.44 -3.59
CA THR A 125 5.40 10.71 -2.47
C THR A 125 5.96 12.13 -2.57
N HIS A 126 6.90 12.48 -1.70
CA HIS A 126 7.57 13.79 -1.74
C HIS A 126 8.43 13.97 -3.01
N GLY A 127 9.12 12.92 -3.47
CA GLY A 127 10.04 12.99 -4.61
C GLY A 127 9.60 12.23 -5.87
N TYR A 128 8.56 11.39 -5.75
CA TYR A 128 8.18 10.45 -6.81
C TYR A 128 6.68 10.37 -7.04
N LEU A 129 6.31 10.13 -8.28
CA LEU A 129 4.97 9.81 -8.74
C LEU A 129 4.98 8.42 -9.40
N TYR A 130 3.94 7.63 -9.15
CA TYR A 130 3.79 6.31 -9.73
C TYR A 130 2.41 6.20 -10.36
N ILE A 131 2.34 6.03 -11.69
CA ILE A 131 1.12 5.69 -12.40
C ILE A 131 1.14 4.19 -12.62
N ILE A 132 0.12 3.49 -12.14
CA ILE A 132 0.01 2.04 -12.21
C ILE A 132 -1.25 1.69 -12.99
N GLU A 133 -1.10 0.85 -14.01
CA GLU A 133 -2.19 0.31 -14.80
C GLU A 133 -2.15 -1.22 -14.72
N PHE A 134 -3.32 -1.82 -14.54
CA PHE A 134 -3.43 -3.27 -14.39
C PHE A 134 -4.00 -3.92 -15.66
N LYS A 135 -3.66 -5.19 -15.84
CA LYS A 135 -4.28 -6.10 -16.80
C LYS A 135 -4.52 -7.45 -16.15
N LEU A 136 -5.65 -8.06 -16.50
CA LEU A 136 -6.00 -9.42 -16.13
C LEU A 136 -5.81 -10.34 -17.34
N ASP A 137 -5.01 -11.40 -17.19
CA ASP A 137 -4.65 -12.36 -18.24
C ASP A 137 -4.21 -11.68 -19.57
N GLY A 138 -3.48 -10.58 -19.44
CA GLY A 138 -3.00 -9.76 -20.56
C GLY A 138 -1.48 -9.73 -20.61
N SER A 139 -0.90 -8.52 -20.62
CA SER A 139 0.56 -8.34 -20.52
C SER A 139 0.90 -7.00 -19.88
N ALA A 140 2.06 -6.93 -19.21
CA ALA A 140 2.55 -5.69 -18.63
C ALA A 140 2.86 -4.63 -19.72
N ASP A 141 3.26 -5.06 -20.93
CA ASP A 141 3.44 -4.16 -22.08
C ASP A 141 2.13 -3.51 -22.54
N ALA A 142 1.02 -4.26 -22.52
CA ALA A 142 -0.27 -3.68 -22.88
C ALA A 142 -0.71 -2.62 -21.87
N ALA A 143 -0.45 -2.84 -20.59
CA ALA A 143 -0.69 -1.85 -19.55
C ALA A 143 0.17 -0.58 -19.76
N LEU A 144 1.48 -0.72 -20.01
CA LEU A 144 2.35 0.43 -20.30
C LEU A 144 1.91 1.19 -21.56
N ARG A 145 1.58 0.47 -22.64
CA ARG A 145 1.06 1.11 -23.86
C ARG A 145 -0.24 1.87 -23.62
N GLN A 146 -1.08 1.41 -22.70
CA GLN A 146 -2.30 2.13 -22.35
C GLN A 146 -1.99 3.43 -21.60
N ILE A 147 -1.05 3.41 -20.65
CA ILE A 147 -0.58 4.61 -19.95
C ILE A 147 -0.09 5.67 -20.96
N ASP A 148 0.72 5.23 -21.93
CA ASP A 148 1.31 6.10 -22.94
C ASP A 148 0.27 6.59 -23.95
N GLY A 149 -0.56 5.68 -24.46
CA GLY A 149 -1.57 5.99 -25.47
C GLY A 149 -2.71 6.89 -24.96
N LYS A 150 -2.92 6.92 -23.64
CA LYS A 150 -3.89 7.82 -22.98
C LYS A 150 -3.26 9.08 -22.39
N ASP A 151 -1.95 9.25 -22.58
CA ASP A 151 -1.17 10.38 -22.07
C ASP A 151 -1.44 10.66 -20.58
N TYR A 152 -1.45 9.60 -19.78
CA TYR A 152 -1.73 9.70 -18.35
C TYR A 152 -0.68 10.52 -17.58
N ALA A 153 0.49 10.76 -18.18
CA ALA A 153 1.53 11.62 -17.63
C ALA A 153 1.23 13.13 -17.80
N ALA A 154 0.39 13.54 -18.77
CA ALA A 154 0.13 14.95 -19.07
C ALA A 154 -0.30 15.81 -17.87
N PRO A 155 -1.20 15.36 -16.97
CA PRO A 155 -1.59 16.16 -15.79
C PRO A 155 -0.44 16.45 -14.82
N PHE A 156 0.67 15.72 -14.93
CA PHE A 156 1.84 15.83 -14.06
C PHE A 156 3.05 16.48 -14.78
N ALA A 157 2.87 17.03 -15.99
CA ALA A 157 3.96 17.58 -16.79
C ALA A 157 4.76 18.71 -16.11
N VAL A 158 4.14 19.45 -15.18
CA VAL A 158 4.78 20.52 -14.40
C VAL A 158 5.14 20.09 -12.97
N ASP A 159 4.95 18.82 -12.63
CA ASP A 159 5.31 18.26 -11.33
C ASP A 159 6.82 18.01 -11.27
N GLY A 160 7.48 18.50 -10.22
CA GLY A 160 8.93 18.35 -10.05
C GLY A 160 9.37 16.95 -9.61
N ARG A 161 8.43 16.04 -9.34
CA ARG A 161 8.70 14.66 -8.90
C ARG A 161 9.05 13.77 -10.08
N LYS A 162 9.93 12.79 -9.86
CA LYS A 162 10.23 11.77 -10.87
C LYS A 162 9.02 10.85 -11.04
N LEU A 163 8.49 10.76 -12.25
CA LEU A 163 7.35 9.93 -12.60
C LEU A 163 7.83 8.53 -13.03
N TYR A 164 7.14 7.51 -12.56
CA TYR A 164 7.29 6.12 -13.00
C TYR A 164 5.95 5.61 -13.53
N ARG A 165 5.99 4.93 -14.66
CA ARG A 165 4.87 4.22 -15.26
C ARG A 165 5.05 2.74 -14.98
N ILE A 166 4.04 2.10 -14.41
CA ILE A 166 4.11 0.69 -14.02
C ILE A 166 2.95 -0.05 -14.68
N GLY A 167 3.27 -0.95 -15.60
CA GLY A 167 2.32 -1.89 -16.16
C GLY A 167 2.37 -3.19 -15.39
N VAL A 168 1.22 -3.71 -14.95
CA VAL A 168 1.14 -4.92 -14.13
C VAL A 168 0.18 -5.92 -14.78
N ASN A 169 0.64 -7.15 -14.97
CA ASN A 169 -0.19 -8.27 -15.41
C ASN A 169 -0.46 -9.23 -14.26
N PHE A 170 -1.73 -9.54 -14.04
CA PHE A 170 -2.17 -10.58 -13.13
C PHE A 170 -2.65 -11.80 -13.89
N SER A 171 -2.35 -12.97 -13.36
CA SER A 171 -2.93 -14.22 -13.83
C SER A 171 -4.13 -14.60 -12.96
N LEU A 172 -5.31 -14.83 -13.57
CA LEU A 172 -6.47 -15.39 -12.87
C LEU A 172 -6.21 -16.83 -12.42
N ASP A 173 -5.53 -17.60 -13.26
CA ASP A 173 -5.20 -19.01 -13.00
C ASP A 173 -4.28 -19.14 -11.79
N ARG A 174 -3.18 -18.37 -11.79
CA ARG A 174 -2.19 -18.39 -10.69
C ARG A 174 -2.56 -17.49 -9.51
N ARG A 175 -3.54 -16.61 -9.70
CA ARG A 175 -4.04 -15.65 -8.69
C ARG A 175 -2.96 -14.76 -8.10
N CYS A 176 -1.97 -14.42 -8.91
CA CYS A 176 -0.82 -13.64 -8.49
C CYS A 176 -0.41 -12.65 -9.58
N ILE A 177 0.51 -11.75 -9.22
CA ILE A 177 1.20 -10.92 -10.21
C ILE A 177 2.08 -11.85 -11.04
N GLU A 178 1.81 -11.94 -12.33
CA GLU A 178 2.60 -12.75 -13.26
C GLU A 178 3.79 -11.96 -13.80
N GLU A 179 3.58 -10.66 -14.08
CA GLU A 179 4.60 -9.80 -14.66
C GLU A 179 4.35 -8.33 -14.27
N TRP A 180 5.42 -7.55 -14.12
CA TRP A 180 5.34 -6.09 -14.13
C TRP A 180 6.49 -5.49 -14.93
N LYS A 181 6.26 -4.31 -15.51
CA LYS A 181 7.27 -3.52 -16.21
C LYS A 181 7.22 -2.06 -15.76
N ILE A 182 8.40 -1.45 -15.73
CA ILE A 182 8.58 -0.07 -15.30
C ILE A 182 9.10 0.75 -16.49
N GLY A 183 8.38 1.81 -16.84
CA GLY A 183 8.82 2.86 -17.74
C GLY A 183 9.17 4.11 -16.93
N GLU A 184 10.31 4.74 -17.24
CA GLU A 184 10.68 6.07 -16.73
C GLU A 184 10.20 7.16 -17.68
#